data_AF-A0A534ESG3-F1
#
_entry.id   AF-A0A534ESG3-F1
#
_cell.length_a   1.000
_cell.length_b   1.000
_cell.length_c   1.000
_cell.angle_alpha   90.00
_cell.angle_beta   90.00
_cell.angle_gamma   90.00
#
_symmetry.space_group_name_H-M   'P 1'
#
loop_
_entity.id
_entity.type
_entity.pdbx_description
1 polymer ?
#
loop_
_entity_poly.entity_id
_entity_poly.type
_entity_poly.pdbx_seq_one_letter_code
_entity_poly.pdbx_strand_id
1 'polypeptide(L)'
;MLATLTRIESADPDYDEAGPARVQALVLIRAPGWPLGPGDAEAGLAAARRAVALRPFYPPNLLALAEALAKTGDSRGALENYLRARDAALALPAAPDRDEWLREADQELQRK
;
A
#
# COMPACT_ATOMS: atom_id res chain seq x y z
N MET A 1 3.41 -9.71 -15.19
CA MET A 1 3.49 -9.35 -13.76
C MET A 1 2.11 -9.22 -13.13
N LEU A 2 1.28 -8.22 -13.47
CA LEU A 2 -0.05 -8.03 -12.84
C LEU A 2 -0.94 -9.28 -12.92
N ALA A 3 -1.02 -9.93 -14.09
CA ALA A 3 -1.76 -11.19 -14.25
C ALA A 3 -1.25 -12.34 -13.35
N THR A 4 0.06 -12.35 -13.06
CA THR A 4 0.65 -13.32 -12.12
C THR A 4 0.22 -13.02 -10.70
N LEU A 5 0.22 -11.73 -10.30
CA LEU A 5 -0.25 -11.31 -8.98
C LEU A 5 -1.73 -11.65 -8.79
N THR A 6 -2.58 -11.43 -9.80
CA THR A 6 -4.00 -11.81 -9.75
C THR A 6 -4.18 -13.32 -9.58
N ARG A 7 -3.36 -14.13 -10.25
CA ARG A 7 -3.39 -15.59 -10.10
C ARG A 7 -3.00 -16.02 -8.68
N ILE A 8 -1.96 -15.42 -8.11
CA ILE A 8 -1.52 -15.73 -6.74
C ILE A 8 -2.62 -15.32 -5.75
N GLU A 9 -3.14 -14.10 -5.85
CA GLU A 9 -4.24 -13.61 -5.00
C GLU A 9 -5.48 -14.51 -5.09
N SER A 10 -5.80 -15.03 -6.29
CA SER A 10 -6.93 -15.95 -6.46
C SER A 10 -6.71 -17.31 -5.79
N ALA A 11 -5.46 -17.76 -5.68
CA ALA A 11 -5.11 -19.04 -5.08
C ALA A 11 -4.94 -18.94 -3.55
N ASP A 12 -4.32 -17.85 -3.09
CA ASP A 12 -4.13 -17.51 -1.69
C ASP A 12 -4.16 -15.97 -1.53
N PRO A 13 -5.31 -15.40 -1.15
CA PRO A 13 -5.46 -13.95 -0.96
C PRO A 13 -4.56 -13.38 0.15
N ASP A 14 -4.22 -14.22 1.13
CA ASP A 14 -3.49 -13.83 2.33
C ASP A 14 -1.97 -14.02 2.19
N TYR A 15 -1.53 -14.57 1.06
CA TYR A 15 -0.12 -14.80 0.75
C TYR A 15 0.72 -13.55 1.01
N ASP A 16 1.79 -13.71 1.79
CA ASP A 16 2.73 -12.63 2.13
C ASP A 16 2.04 -11.35 2.67
N GLU A 17 1.11 -11.55 3.62
CA GLU A 17 0.34 -10.49 4.24
C GLU A 17 -0.45 -9.67 3.20
N ALA A 18 -1.18 -10.35 2.32
CA ALA A 18 -1.85 -9.78 1.15
C ALA A 18 -0.89 -9.05 0.17
N GLY A 19 0.34 -9.55 0.08
CA GLY A 19 1.40 -9.04 -0.79
C GLY A 19 1.00 -8.88 -2.26
N PRO A 20 0.26 -9.82 -2.89
CA PRO A 20 -0.18 -9.67 -4.26
C PRO A 20 -1.02 -8.42 -4.51
N ALA A 21 -1.99 -8.12 -3.65
CA ALA A 21 -2.83 -6.94 -3.75
C ALA A 21 -2.02 -5.65 -3.48
N ARG A 22 -1.13 -5.67 -2.48
CA ARG A 22 -0.21 -4.56 -2.19
C ARG A 22 0.68 -4.23 -3.38
N VAL A 23 1.32 -5.23 -3.98
CA VAL A 23 2.22 -5.02 -5.13
C VAL A 23 1.45 -4.57 -6.36
N GLN A 24 0.26 -5.12 -6.62
CA GLN A 24 -0.61 -4.60 -7.69
C GLN A 24 -0.88 -3.11 -7.50
N ALA A 25 -1.24 -2.68 -6.29
CA ALA A 25 -1.49 -1.29 -5.98
C ALA A 25 -0.28 -0.40 -6.32
N LEU A 26 0.88 -0.74 -5.76
CA LEU A 26 2.11 0.05 -5.94
C LEU A 26 2.52 0.14 -7.42
N VAL A 27 2.38 -0.95 -8.18
CA VAL A 27 2.67 -0.95 -9.62
C VAL A 27 1.73 0.00 -10.37
N LEU A 28 0.42 -0.08 -10.08
CA LEU A 28 -0.60 0.72 -10.75
C LEU A 28 -0.51 2.21 -10.38
N ILE A 29 -0.06 2.54 -9.18
CA ILE A 29 0.07 3.93 -8.68
C ILE A 29 1.36 4.60 -9.17
N ARG A 30 2.47 3.85 -9.22
CA ARG A 30 3.81 4.39 -9.49
C ARG A 30 4.21 4.34 -10.96
N ALA A 31 3.67 3.40 -11.73
CA ALA A 31 3.98 3.31 -13.17
C ALA A 31 3.29 4.44 -13.96
N PRO A 32 3.85 4.88 -15.10
CA PRO A 32 3.14 5.76 -16.01
C PRO A 32 1.92 5.02 -16.60
N GLY A 33 0.89 5.79 -16.95
CA GLY A 33 -0.28 5.26 -17.64
C GLY A 33 0.00 4.89 -19.10
N TRP A 34 -1.03 4.43 -19.79
CA TRP A 34 -0.96 4.09 -21.20
C TRP A 34 -0.48 5.29 -22.05
N PRO A 35 0.35 5.09 -23.08
CA PRO A 35 0.91 3.81 -23.56
C PRO A 35 2.22 3.40 -22.89
N LEU A 36 2.76 4.21 -21.97
CA LEU A 36 4.10 4.02 -21.42
C LEU A 36 4.16 2.96 -20.32
N GLY A 37 3.02 2.61 -19.72
CA GLY A 37 2.96 1.59 -18.69
C GLY A 37 1.54 1.24 -18.27
N PRO A 38 1.42 0.37 -17.25
CA PRO A 38 0.13 -0.11 -16.74
C PRO A 38 -0.52 0.86 -15.74
N GLY A 39 0.02 2.06 -15.55
CA GLY A 39 -0.44 2.98 -14.50
C GLY A 39 -1.93 3.29 -14.60
N ASP A 40 -2.62 3.11 -13.48
CA ASP A 40 -4.05 3.37 -13.30
C ASP A 40 -4.30 3.63 -11.82
N ALA A 41 -4.44 4.90 -11.45
CA ALA A 41 -4.54 5.32 -10.05
C ALA A 41 -5.79 4.76 -9.36
N GLU A 42 -6.91 4.65 -10.08
CA GLU A 42 -8.17 4.13 -9.53
C GLU A 42 -8.09 2.62 -9.30
N ALA A 43 -7.54 1.87 -10.27
CA ALA A 43 -7.29 0.45 -10.10
C ALA A 43 -6.28 0.19 -8.98
N GLY A 44 -5.27 1.05 -8.85
CA GLY A 44 -4.29 1.02 -7.76
C GLY A 44 -4.90 1.24 -6.39
N LEU A 45 -5.78 2.24 -6.25
CA LEU A 45 -6.55 2.48 -5.03
C LEU A 45 -7.44 1.29 -4.66
N ALA A 46 -8.13 0.71 -5.65
CA ALA A 46 -8.94 -0.48 -5.42
C ALA A 46 -8.09 -1.67 -4.91
N ALA A 47 -6.90 -1.87 -5.46
CA ALA A 47 -5.98 -2.90 -5.01
C ALA A 47 -5.44 -2.64 -3.59
N ALA A 48 -5.10 -1.39 -3.26
CA ALA A 48 -4.63 -1.03 -1.92
C ALA A 48 -5.71 -1.24 -0.86
N ARG A 49 -6.96 -0.87 -1.17
CA ARG A 49 -8.12 -1.14 -0.30
C ARG A 49 -8.32 -2.64 -0.06
N ARG A 50 -8.11 -3.49 -1.07
CA ARG A 50 -8.14 -4.95 -0.90
C ARG A 50 -7.04 -5.44 0.03
N ALA A 51 -5.80 -4.97 -0.15
CA ALA A 51 -4.68 -5.36 0.72
C ALA A 51 -4.96 -5.05 2.21
N VAL A 52 -5.50 -3.86 2.50
CA VAL A 52 -5.90 -3.48 3.86
C VAL A 52 -7.12 -4.27 4.35
N ALA A 53 -8.08 -4.59 3.49
CA ALA A 53 -9.22 -5.41 3.88
C ALA A 53 -8.81 -6.83 4.31
N LEU A 54 -7.83 -7.42 3.63
CA LEU A 54 -7.28 -8.74 3.93
C LEU A 54 -6.37 -8.72 5.17
N ARG A 55 -5.52 -7.70 5.28
CA ARG A 55 -4.57 -7.52 6.40
C ARG A 55 -4.61 -6.07 6.91
N PRO A 56 -5.54 -5.75 7.83
CA PRO A 56 -5.84 -4.38 8.24
C PRO A 56 -4.80 -3.72 9.14
N PHE A 57 -3.89 -4.50 9.72
CA PHE A 57 -2.86 -4.04 10.65
C PHE A 57 -1.44 -4.24 10.12
N TYR A 58 -1.27 -4.68 8.87
CA TYR A 58 0.06 -4.84 8.30
C TYR A 58 0.57 -3.48 7.78
N PRO A 59 1.67 -2.91 8.33
CA PRO A 59 2.07 -1.54 8.00
C PRO A 59 2.28 -1.28 6.50
N PRO A 60 2.93 -2.18 5.72
CA PRO A 60 3.05 -2.00 4.27
C PRO A 60 1.74 -1.87 3.50
N ASN A 61 0.66 -2.48 3.97
CA ASN A 61 -0.65 -2.37 3.31
C ASN A 61 -1.28 -1.00 3.57
N LEU A 62 -1.12 -0.49 4.80
CA LEU A 62 -1.57 0.85 5.18
C LEU A 62 -0.78 1.94 4.45
N LEU A 63 0.54 1.76 4.29
CA LEU A 63 1.39 2.64 3.48
C LEU A 63 0.95 2.67 2.01
N ALA A 64 0.72 1.51 1.40
CA ALA A 64 0.25 1.43 0.02
C ALA A 64 -1.14 2.10 -0.17
N LEU A 65 -2.05 1.95 0.80
CA LEU A 65 -3.34 2.63 0.76
C LEU A 65 -3.19 4.15 0.95
N ALA A 66 -2.31 4.60 1.83
CA ALA A 66 -2.05 6.01 2.04
C ALA A 66 -1.50 6.68 0.75
N GLU A 67 -0.52 6.04 0.10
CA GLU A 67 0.02 6.53 -1.18
C GLU A 67 -1.05 6.57 -2.28
N ALA A 68 -1.89 5.52 -2.35
CA ALA A 68 -2.99 5.47 -3.31
C ALA A 68 -3.98 6.62 -3.12
N LEU A 69 -4.40 6.86 -1.87
CA LEU A 69 -5.31 7.94 -1.51
C LEU A 69 -4.71 9.30 -1.84
N ALA A 70 -3.42 9.51 -1.55
CA ALA A 70 -2.72 10.73 -1.90
C ALA A 70 -2.70 10.95 -3.42
N LYS A 71 -2.44 9.88 -4.20
CA LYS A 71 -2.41 9.93 -5.66
C LYS A 71 -3.77 10.24 -6.28
N THR A 72 -4.86 9.76 -5.69
CA THR A 72 -6.23 10.00 -6.14
C THR A 72 -6.86 11.26 -5.52
N GLY A 73 -6.10 12.06 -4.75
CA GLY A 73 -6.53 13.35 -4.22
C GLY A 73 -7.25 13.32 -2.87
N ASP A 74 -7.31 12.17 -2.19
CA ASP A 74 -7.82 12.07 -0.82
C ASP A 74 -6.68 12.24 0.20
N SER A 75 -6.21 13.49 0.33
CA SER A 75 -5.11 13.82 1.26
C SER A 75 -5.44 13.52 2.72
N ARG A 76 -6.72 13.62 3.11
CA ARG A 76 -7.15 13.33 4.48
C ARG A 76 -7.08 11.83 4.74
N GLY A 77 -7.64 11.02 3.85
CA GLY A 77 -7.57 9.57 3.94
C GLY A 77 -6.13 9.07 3.89
N ALA A 78 -5.26 9.71 3.10
CA ALA A 78 -3.83 9.41 3.09
C ALA A 78 -3.18 9.62 4.47
N LEU A 79 -3.37 10.81 5.06
CA LEU A 79 -2.84 11.16 6.38
C LEU A 79 -3.30 10.16 7.46
N GLU A 80 -4.59 9.84 7.47
CA GLU A 80 -5.17 8.87 8.40
C GLU A 80 -4.51 7.48 8.27
N ASN A 81 -4.20 7.03 7.05
CA ASN A 81 -3.55 5.74 6.84
C ASN A 81 -2.04 5.75 7.12
N TYR A 82 -1.32 6.85 6.88
CA TYR A 82 0.08 6.99 7.33
C TYR A 82 0.20 6.92 8.85
N LEU A 83 -0.71 7.58 9.59
CA LEU A 83 -0.77 7.47 11.05
C LEU A 83 -1.01 6.02 11.50
N ARG A 84 -1.99 5.34 10.89
CA ARG A 84 -2.27 3.93 11.20
C ARG A 84 -1.09 3.02 10.88
N ALA A 85 -0.37 3.26 9.79
CA ALA A 85 0.81 2.49 9.42
C ALA A 85 1.92 2.65 10.48
N ARG A 86 2.17 3.88 10.91
CA ARG A 86 3.12 4.20 11.98
C ARG A 86 2.75 3.51 13.29
N ASP A 87 1.49 3.62 13.71
CA ASP A 87 1.02 3.00 14.96
C ASP A 87 1.11 1.47 14.90
N ALA A 88 0.74 0.88 13.77
CA ALA A 88 0.87 -0.56 13.55
C ALA A 88 2.34 -1.01 13.57
N ALA A 89 3.26 -0.23 12.99
CA ALA A 89 4.68 -0.54 13.03
C ALA A 89 5.25 -0.42 14.45
N LEU A 90 4.85 0.59 15.24
CA LEU A 90 5.28 0.73 16.65
C LEU A 90 4.82 -0.43 17.54
N ALA A 91 3.73 -1.10 17.20
CA ALA A 91 3.25 -2.28 17.90
C ALA A 91 4.10 -3.55 17.64
N LEU A 92 4.98 -3.53 16.64
CA LEU A 92 5.84 -4.66 16.28
C LEU A 92 7.20 -4.63 16.99
N PRO A 93 7.81 -5.80 17.24
CA PRO A 93 9.18 -5.89 17.73
C PRO A 93 10.18 -5.17 16.82
N ALA A 94 11.30 -4.72 17.41
CA ALA A 94 12.33 -4.04 16.64
C ALA A 94 12.94 -4.93 15.56
N ALA A 95 12.86 -4.45 14.32
CA ALA A 95 13.38 -5.11 13.13
C ALA A 95 13.72 -4.04 12.08
N PRO A 96 14.70 -4.29 11.19
CA PRO A 96 15.05 -3.36 10.12
C PRO A 96 13.85 -2.93 9.26
N ASP A 97 13.00 -3.89 8.88
CA ASP A 97 11.81 -3.64 8.06
C ASP A 97 10.82 -2.71 8.77
N ARG A 98 10.60 -2.92 10.08
CA ARG A 98 9.77 -2.03 10.91
C ARG A 98 10.30 -0.60 10.88
N ASP A 99 11.61 -0.44 11.03
CA ASP A 99 12.23 0.89 11.06
C ASP A 99 12.14 1.59 9.69
N GLU A 100 12.12 0.84 8.59
CA GLU A 100 11.83 1.37 7.25
C GLU A 100 10.39 1.89 7.15
N TRP A 101 9.41 1.11 7.59
CA TRP A 101 8.00 1.53 7.56
C TRP A 101 7.73 2.77 8.43
N LEU A 102 8.39 2.87 9.59
CA LEU A 102 8.32 4.05 10.44
C LEU A 102 8.88 5.29 9.73
N ARG A 103 10.05 5.16 9.11
CA ARG A 103 10.67 6.27 8.36
C ARG A 103 9.79 6.72 7.21
N GLU A 104 9.21 5.80 6.44
CA GLU A 104 8.32 6.12 5.32
C GLU A 104 7.08 6.88 5.81
N ALA A 105 6.41 6.37 6.85
CA ALA A 105 5.25 7.03 7.43
C ALA A 105 5.61 8.44 7.97
N ASP A 106 6.68 8.57 8.75
CA ASP A 106 7.08 9.84 9.35
C ASP A 106 7.47 10.89 8.29
N GLN A 107 8.10 10.48 7.18
CA GLN A 107 8.44 11.38 6.07
C GLN A 107 7.20 11.98 5.41
N GLU A 108 6.20 11.15 5.10
CA GLU A 108 4.98 11.62 4.45
C GLU A 108 4.10 12.43 5.42
N LEU A 109 4.08 12.10 6.71
CA LEU A 109 3.39 12.90 7.74
C LEU A 109 3.99 14.29 7.96
N GLN A 110 5.28 14.48 7.66
CA GLN A 110 5.97 15.77 7.77
C GLN A 110 5.83 16.63 6.50
N ARG A 111 5.33 16.04 5.42
CA ARG A 111 5.17 16.69 4.12
C ARG A 111 3.94 17.62 4.17
N LYS A 112 4.18 18.94 4.10
CA LYS A 112 3.15 19.98 4.13
C LYS A 112 2.46 20.17 2.79
#